data_AF-K0VJA9-F1
#
_entry.id   AF-K0VJA9-F1
#
_cell.length_a   1.000
_cell.length_b   1.000
_cell.length_c   1.000
_cell.angle_alpha   90.00
_cell.angle_beta   90.00
_cell.angle_gamma   90.00
#
_symmetry.space_group_name_H-M   'P 1'
#
loop_
_entity.id
_entity.type
_entity.pdbx_description
1 polymer ?
#
loop_
_entity_poly.entity_id
_entity_poly.type
_entity_poly.pdbx_seq_one_letter_code
_entity_poly.pdbx_strand_id
1 'polypeptide(L)' 'MPKLKLAYQIAVPTALPDDPHFNGAFFSGGRLLSPNEIVESDWSIYDTQLTGYLTPWPRINDAIRQFGDAYDVIARGQ' A
#
# COMPACT_ATOMS: atom_id res chain seq x y z
N MET A 1 3.13 6.71 -6.85
CA MET A 1 3.95 6.32 -5.67
C MET A 1 3.45 6.80 -4.30
N PRO A 2 2.96 8.03 -4.12
CA PRO A 2 2.54 8.54 -2.80
C PRO A 2 1.40 7.74 -2.20
N LYS A 3 0.42 7.35 -3.03
CA LYS A 3 -0.70 6.48 -2.66
C LYS A 3 -0.22 5.15 -2.04
N LEU A 4 0.72 4.47 -2.70
CA LEU A 4 1.28 3.20 -2.24
C LEU A 4 1.94 3.35 -0.86
N LYS A 5 2.69 4.44 -0.66
CA LYS A 5 3.33 4.73 0.62
C LYS A 5 2.32 4.98 1.74
N LEU A 6 1.24 5.70 1.45
CA LEU A 6 0.16 5.93 2.42
C LEU A 6 -0.58 4.63 2.76
N ALA A 7 -0.91 3.82 1.75
CA ALA A 7 -1.55 2.52 1.96
C ALA A 7 -0.70 1.60 2.86
N TYR A 8 0.61 1.55 2.60
CA TYR A 8 1.57 0.84 3.47
C TYR A 8 1.54 1.35 4.91
N GLN A 9 1.60 2.67 5.12
CA GLN A 9 1.61 3.26 6.47
C GLN A 9 0.35 2.92 7.28
N ILE A 10 -0.77 2.73 6.60
CA ILE A 10 -2.04 2.34 7.22
C ILE A 10 -2.06 0.83 7.49
N ALA A 11 -1.51 0.01 6.59
CA ALA A 11 -1.52 -1.45 6.72
C ALA A 11 -0.46 -1.99 7.70
N VAL A 12 0.73 -1.39 7.76
CA VAL A 12 1.88 -1.89 8.54
C VAL A 12 1.59 -2.16 10.04
N PRO A 13 0.72 -1.42 10.75
CA PRO A 13 0.47 -1.68 12.17
C PRO A 13 -0.33 -2.97 12.42
N THR A 14 -1.06 -3.46 11.42
CA THR A 14 -2.04 -4.55 11.57
C THR A 14 -1.83 -5.72 10.61
N ALA A 15 -1.05 -5.55 9.54
CA ALA A 15 -0.76 -6.60 8.58
C ALA A 15 0.14 -7.68 9.21
N LEU A 16 -0.28 -8.93 9.09
CA LEU A 16 0.45 -10.09 9.60
C LEU A 16 0.95 -10.97 8.46
N PRO A 17 2.07 -11.70 8.63
CA PRO A 17 2.63 -12.55 7.58
C PRO A 17 1.72 -13.67 7.08
N ASP A 18 0.76 -14.10 7.89
CA ASP A 18 -0.23 -15.14 7.60
C ASP A 18 -1.55 -14.57 7.05
N ASP A 19 -1.64 -13.25 6.84
CA ASP A 19 -2.82 -12.63 6.26
C ASP A 19 -3.00 -13.07 4.78
N PRO A 20 -4.17 -13.59 4.40
CA PRO A 20 -4.40 -14.16 3.07
C PRO A 20 -4.33 -13.12 1.93
N HIS A 21 -4.39 -11.82 2.23
CA HIS A 21 -4.29 -10.78 1.21
C HIS A 21 -2.85 -10.51 0.77
N PHE A 22 -1.86 -10.96 1.53
CA PHE A 22 -0.46 -10.70 1.21
C PHE A 22 0.29 -11.95 0.76
N ASN A 23 1.24 -11.74 -0.14
CA ASN A 23 2.31 -12.71 -0.39
C ASN A 23 3.31 -12.63 0.78
N GLY A 24 3.61 -13.76 1.40
CA GLY A 24 4.59 -13.86 2.48
C GLY A 24 5.98 -13.33 2.12
N ALA A 25 6.34 -13.28 0.82
CA ALA A 25 7.57 -12.66 0.34
C ALA A 25 7.67 -11.14 0.63
N PHE A 26 6.54 -10.48 0.90
CA PHE A 26 6.50 -9.06 1.28
C PHE A 26 6.67 -8.85 2.80
N PHE A 27 7.04 -9.89 3.54
CA PHE A 27 7.36 -9.80 4.96
C PHE A 27 8.82 -10.15 5.21
N SER A 28 9.43 -9.47 6.19
CA SER A 28 10.75 -9.80 6.72
C SER A 28 10.78 -9.58 8.23
N GLY A 29 11.18 -10.61 9.00
CA GLY A 29 11.16 -10.53 10.46
C GLY A 29 9.78 -10.24 11.06
N GLY A 30 8.71 -10.73 10.42
CA GLY A 30 7.33 -10.53 10.87
C GLY A 30 6.72 -9.16 10.54
N ARG A 31 7.48 -8.27 9.90
CA ARG A 31 6.99 -6.94 9.49
C ARG A 31 6.72 -6.89 8.00
N LEU A 32 5.70 -6.15 7.61
CA LEU A 32 5.43 -5.83 6.21
C LEU A 32 6.56 -4.91 5.68
N LEU A 33 7.14 -5.25 4.53
CA LEU A 33 8.23 -4.50 3.89
C LEU A 33 7.74 -3.13 3.42
N SER A 34 8.53 -2.08 3.61
CA SER A 34 8.20 -0.76 3.07
C SER A 34 8.30 -0.75 1.53
N PRO A 35 7.60 0.16 0.82
CA PRO A 35 7.70 0.24 -0.64
C PRO A 35 9.13 0.41 -1.17
N ASN A 36 10.05 0.98 -0.38
CA ASN A 36 11.46 1.13 -0.75
C ASN A 36 12.27 -0.17 -0.63
N GLU A 37 11.76 -1.16 0.09
CA GLU A 37 12.33 -2.51 0.21
C GLU A 37 11.76 -3.47 -0.85
N ILE A 38 10.77 -3.02 -1.65
CA ILE A 38 10.16 -3.80 -2.72
C ILE A 38 10.79 -3.43 -4.07
N VAL A 39 11.16 -4.45 -4.85
CA VAL A 39 11.65 -4.28 -6.22
C VAL A 39 10.56 -3.69 -7.12
N GLU A 40 10.95 -2.82 -8.05
CA GLU A 40 10.00 -2.07 -8.88
C GLU A 40 9.03 -2.96 -9.69
N SER A 41 9.49 -4.12 -10.14
CA SER A 41 8.65 -5.10 -10.84
C SER A 41 7.45 -5.57 -10.03
N ASP A 42 7.56 -5.53 -8.70
CA ASP A 42 6.55 -6.08 -7.79
C ASP A 42 5.62 -4.98 -7.26
N TRP A 43 5.88 -3.70 -7.54
CA TRP A 43 5.06 -2.60 -7.02
C TRP A 43 3.59 -2.70 -7.40
N SER A 44 3.27 -3.15 -8.62
CA SER A 44 1.88 -3.30 -9.06
C SER A 44 1.14 -4.38 -8.25
N ILE A 45 1.82 -5.52 -8.00
CA ILE A 45 1.29 -6.60 -7.18
C ILE A 45 1.13 -6.13 -5.74
N TYR A 46 2.13 -5.39 -5.24
CA TYR A 46 2.14 -4.88 -3.88
C TYR A 46 1.02 -3.84 -3.62
N ASP A 47 0.78 -2.91 -4.54
CA ASP A 47 -0.35 -1.96 -4.47
C ASP A 47 -1.70 -2.70 -4.47
N THR A 48 -1.81 -3.76 -5.28
CA THR A 48 -3.03 -4.58 -5.36
C THR A 48 -3.30 -5.29 -4.04
N GLN A 49 -2.29 -5.87 -3.42
CA GLN A 49 -2.43 -6.57 -2.13
C GLN A 49 -2.74 -5.62 -0.98
N LEU A 50 -2.08 -4.45 -0.94
CA LEU A 50 -2.42 -3.40 0.02
C LEU A 50 -3.86 -2.92 -0.15
N THR A 51 -4.31 -2.72 -1.38
CA THR A 51 -5.70 -2.33 -1.67
C THR A 51 -6.67 -3.43 -1.26
N GLY A 52 -6.34 -4.68 -1.56
CA GLY A 52 -7.11 -5.86 -1.17
C GLY A 52 -7.27 -5.97 0.34
N TYR A 53 -6.16 -5.91 1.07
CA TYR A 53 -6.13 -5.90 2.53
C TYR A 53 -7.01 -4.81 3.15
N LEU A 54 -7.02 -3.62 2.55
CA LEU A 54 -7.77 -2.47 3.05
C LEU A 54 -9.25 -2.45 2.61
N THR A 55 -9.68 -3.37 1.75
CA THR A 55 -11.06 -3.48 1.25
C THR A 55 -12.14 -3.47 2.33
N PRO A 56 -11.97 -4.10 3.51
CA PRO A 56 -12.95 -4.03 4.59
C PRO A 56 -13.22 -2.62 5.12
N TRP A 57 -12.34 -1.65 4.85
CA TRP A 57 -12.47 -0.25 5.27
C TRP A 57 -12.63 0.68 4.06
N PRO A 58 -13.81 0.73 3.43
CA PRO A 58 -14.01 1.48 2.19
C PRO A 58 -13.69 2.97 2.32
N ARG A 59 -13.98 3.60 3.46
CA ARG A 59 -13.64 5.00 3.72
C ARG A 59 -12.14 5.27 3.73
N ILE A 60 -11.34 4.31 4.19
CA ILE A 60 -9.88 4.41 4.18
C ILE A 60 -9.36 4.30 2.74
N ASN A 61 -9.86 3.32 1.99
CA ASN A 61 -9.52 3.16 0.57
C ASN A 61 -9.86 4.41 -0.25
N ASP A 62 -11.02 5.01 -0.01
CA ASP A 62 -11.41 6.26 -0.67
C ASP A 62 -10.47 7.42 -0.33
N ALA A 63 -10.07 7.56 0.94
CA ALA A 63 -9.13 8.59 1.37
C ALA A 63 -7.74 8.42 0.75
N ILE A 64 -7.25 7.18 0.66
CA ILE A 64 -5.98 6.84 -0.01
C ILE A 64 -6.04 7.22 -1.50
N ARG A 65 -7.14 6.91 -2.18
CA ARG A 65 -7.35 7.27 -3.58
C ARG A 65 -7.37 8.79 -3.77
N GLN A 66 -8.16 9.50 -2.97
CA GLN A 66 -8.24 10.97 -3.02
C GLN A 66 -6.87 11.63 -2.77
N PHE A 67 -6.09 11.10 -1.84
CA PHE A 67 -4.72 11.56 -1.60
C PHE A 67 -3.82 11.36 -2.82
N GLY A 68 -3.88 10.19 -3.45
CA GLY A 68 -3.13 9.90 -4.69
C GLY A 68 -3.50 10.86 -5.83
N ASP A 69 -4.80 11.03 -6.07
CA ASP A 69 -5.32 11.91 -7.11
C ASP A 69 -4.87 13.37 -6.88
N ALA A 70 -4.98 13.87 -5.65
CA ALA A 70 -4.56 15.22 -5.29
C ALA A 70 -3.04 15.42 -5.41
N TYR A 71 -2.24 14.44 -4.97
CA TYR A 71 -0.79 14.51 -5.12
C TYR A 71 -0.39 14.57 -6.60
N ASP A 72 -0.97 13.72 -7.45
CA ASP A 72 -0.63 13.67 -8.86
C ASP A 72 -0.96 14.99 -9.58
N VAL A 73 -2.00 15.70 -9.15
CA VAL A 73 -2.29 17.06 -9.63
C VAL A 73 -1.16 18.03 -9.25
N ILE A 74 -0.77 18.06 -7.98
CA ILE A 74 0.30 18.94 -7.47
C ILE A 74 1.64 18.63 -8.15
N ALA A 75 1.99 17.34 -8.27
CA ALA A 75 3.26 16.90 -8.84
C ALA A 75 3.40 17.21 -10.34
N ARG A 76 2.28 17.28 -11.07
CA ARG A 76 2.26 17.65 -12.51
C ARG A 76 2.29 19.16 -12.75
N GLY A 77 2.36 19.99 -11.71
CA GLY A 77 2.59 21.42 -11.85
C GLY A 77 1.34 22.22 -12.20
N GLN A 78 0.21 21.93 -11.54
CA GLN A 78 -0.75 23.00 -11.24
C GLN A 78 -0.26 23.82 -10.04
#